data_AF-A0AAX0SQC0-F1
#
_entry.id   AF-A0AAX0SQC0-F1
#
_cell.length_a   1.000
_cell.length_b   1.000
_cell.length_c   1.000
_cell.angle_alpha   90.00
_cell.angle_beta   90.00
_cell.angle_gamma   90.00
#
_symmetry.space_group_name_H-M   'P 1'
#
loop_
_entity.id
_entity.type
_entity.pdbx_description
1 polymer ?
#
loop_
_entity_poly.entity_id
_entity_poly.type
_entity_poly.pdbx_seq_one_letter_code
_entity_poly.pdbx_strand_id
1 'polypeptide(L)'
;MPRITGSGVFGDYRPNIKIVEPTGVCTHSYVVAYLTTNKFEVENVFLYMKTKFFRFFVEIFKATINISSHNFKYVPIQDFSRPWNDRELYQKYNLTQEEWQYIENNISSYEN
;
A
#
# COMPACT_ATOMS: atom_id res chain seq x y z
N MET A 1 -9.61 2.52 -3.62
CA MET A 1 -9.23 1.11 -3.47
C MET A 1 -10.42 0.28 -3.02
N PRO A 2 -10.70 -0.93 -3.55
CA PRO A 2 -11.79 -1.78 -3.07
C PRO A 2 -11.67 -2.10 -1.58
N ARG A 3 -12.81 -2.22 -0.89
CA ARG A 3 -12.87 -2.54 0.53
C ARG A 3 -12.61 -4.03 0.80
N ILE A 4 -12.99 -4.90 -0.12
CA ILE A 4 -12.70 -6.33 -0.07
C ILE A 4 -11.55 -6.62 -1.03
N THR A 5 -10.44 -7.14 -0.52
CA THR A 5 -9.19 -7.31 -1.30
C THR A 5 -8.42 -8.53 -0.86
N GLY A 6 -7.96 -9.31 -1.84
CA GLY A 6 -7.12 -10.50 -1.63
C GLY A 6 -7.90 -11.80 -1.44
N SER A 7 -7.17 -12.90 -1.43
CA SER A 7 -7.67 -14.27 -1.25
C SER A 7 -7.80 -14.70 0.22
N GLY A 8 -7.35 -13.87 1.16
CA GLY A 8 -7.20 -14.22 2.58
C GLY A 8 -5.89 -14.94 2.90
N VAL A 9 -5.07 -15.25 1.89
CA VAL A 9 -3.70 -15.76 2.07
C VAL A 9 -2.76 -14.58 2.34
N PHE A 10 -1.89 -14.73 3.34
CA PHE A 10 -0.84 -13.76 3.65
C PHE A 10 0.16 -13.68 2.49
N GLY A 11 0.50 -12.47 2.06
CA GLY A 11 1.44 -12.23 0.96
C GLY A 11 0.80 -12.00 -0.41
N ASP A 12 -0.51 -12.22 -0.52
CA ASP A 12 -1.31 -12.12 -1.75
C ASP A 12 -2.14 -10.82 -1.81
N TYR A 13 -1.91 -9.87 -0.90
CA TYR A 13 -2.58 -8.58 -0.94
C TYR A 13 -2.13 -7.76 -2.16
N ARG A 14 -2.95 -7.77 -3.20
CA ARG A 14 -2.80 -6.95 -4.41
C ARG A 14 -4.06 -6.11 -4.65
N PRO A 15 -4.22 -4.97 -3.95
CA PRO A 15 -5.41 -4.16 -4.11
C PRO A 15 -5.48 -3.55 -5.51
N ASN A 16 -6.65 -3.57 -6.15
CA ASN A 16 -6.87 -2.82 -7.41
C ASN A 16 -7.00 -1.33 -7.10
N ILE A 17 -5.88 -0.63 -7.00
CA ILE A 17 -5.85 0.81 -6.73
C ILE A 17 -6.09 1.56 -8.04
N LYS A 18 -6.95 2.57 -7.99
CA LYS A 18 -7.24 3.46 -9.11
C LYS A 18 -6.99 4.89 -8.68
N ILE A 19 -6.29 5.64 -9.52
CA ILE A 19 -6.21 7.09 -9.44
C ILE A 19 -7.50 7.62 -10.06
N VAL A 20 -8.16 8.55 -9.37
CA VAL A 20 -9.44 9.13 -9.78
C VAL A 20 -9.29 10.64 -9.81
N GLU A 21 -9.88 11.28 -10.82
CA GLU A 21 -9.90 12.73 -10.91
C GLU A 21 -10.80 13.35 -9.83
N PRO A 22 -10.63 14.64 -9.49
CA PRO A 22 -11.40 15.29 -8.41
C PRO A 22 -12.92 15.24 -8.56
N THR A 23 -13.43 15.09 -9.79
CA THR A 23 -14.86 14.98 -10.12
C THR A 23 -15.41 13.56 -10.01
N GLY A 24 -14.56 12.57 -9.72
CA GLY A 24 -14.96 11.18 -9.66
C GLY A 24 -15.75 10.83 -8.40
N VAL A 25 -16.80 10.03 -8.58
CA VAL A 25 -17.63 9.54 -7.47
C VAL A 25 -17.17 8.13 -7.08
N CYS A 26 -17.00 7.91 -5.78
CA CYS A 26 -16.64 6.63 -5.19
C CYS A 26 -17.87 6.01 -4.53
N THR A 27 -18.25 4.79 -4.93
CA THR A 27 -19.29 4.01 -4.22
C THR A 27 -18.74 3.44 -2.91
N HIS A 28 -19.61 3.06 -1.97
CA HIS A 28 -19.22 2.60 -0.63
C HIS A 28 -18.27 1.38 -0.62
N SER A 29 -18.23 0.62 -1.73
CA SER A 29 -17.34 -0.51 -1.97
C SER A 29 -15.87 -0.11 -2.14
N TYR A 30 -15.57 1.19 -2.25
CA TYR A 30 -14.22 1.72 -2.33
C TYR A 30 -13.89 2.58 -1.10
N VAL A 31 -12.62 2.61 -0.74
CA VAL A 31 -12.01 3.47 0.26
C VAL A 31 -11.06 4.44 -0.45
N VAL A 32 -11.15 5.71 -0.10
CA VAL A 32 -10.20 6.76 -0.51
C VAL A 32 -8.98 6.65 0.39
N ALA A 33 -7.83 6.30 -0.19
CA ALA A 33 -6.58 6.12 0.56
C ALA A 33 -5.83 7.44 0.75
N TYR A 34 -5.94 8.35 -0.22
CA TYR A 34 -5.22 9.62 -0.22
C TYR A 34 -5.95 10.65 -1.12
N LEU A 35 -5.89 11.93 -0.76
CA LEU A 35 -6.52 13.03 -1.49
C LEU A 35 -5.60 14.25 -1.47
N THR A 36 -5.25 14.75 -2.65
CA THR A 36 -4.47 15.98 -2.86
C THR A 36 -4.84 16.57 -4.22
N THR A 37 -4.53 17.85 -4.42
CA THR A 37 -4.66 18.52 -5.73
C THR A 37 -3.43 18.32 -6.61
N ASN A 38 -2.32 17.82 -6.04
CA ASN A 38 -1.08 17.61 -6.78
C ASN A 38 -1.03 16.23 -7.44
N LYS A 39 -1.07 16.18 -8.77
CA LYS A 39 -1.05 14.93 -9.53
C LYS A 39 0.23 14.10 -9.28
N PHE A 40 1.39 14.75 -9.18
CA PHE A 40 2.66 14.05 -8.93
C PHE A 40 2.68 13.34 -7.59
N GLU A 41 2.10 13.97 -6.57
CA GLU A 41 1.98 13.38 -5.24
C GLU A 41 1.06 12.16 -5.23
N VAL A 42 -0.07 12.22 -5.96
CA VAL A 42 -0.96 11.05 -6.13
C VAL A 42 -0.25 9.88 -6.82
N GLU A 43 0.56 10.16 -7.84
CA GLU A 43 1.34 9.14 -8.54
C GLU A 43 2.39 8.52 -7.61
N ASN A 44 3.08 9.32 -6.80
CA ASN A 44 4.05 8.82 -5.83
C ASN A 44 3.40 7.97 -4.72
N VAL A 45 2.21 8.36 -4.24
CA VAL A 45 1.41 7.54 -3.31
C VAL A 45 1.02 6.23 -3.97
N PHE A 46 0.57 6.28 -5.22
CA PHE A 46 0.20 5.07 -5.97
C PHE A 46 1.39 4.11 -6.09
N LEU A 47 2.58 4.60 -6.43
CA LEU A 47 3.81 3.81 -6.46
C LEU A 47 4.16 3.25 -5.07
N TYR A 48 4.07 4.07 -4.03
CA TYR A 48 4.30 3.63 -2.65
C TYR A 48 3.37 2.48 -2.25
N MET A 49 2.08 2.56 -2.58
CA MET A 49 1.12 1.51 -2.26
C MET A 49 1.36 0.18 -3.03
N LYS A 50 2.13 0.20 -4.14
CA LYS A 50 2.56 -1.01 -4.86
C LYS A 50 3.78 -1.68 -4.24
N THR A 51 4.54 -0.98 -3.40
CA THR A 51 5.75 -1.52 -2.75
C THR A 51 5.43 -2.76 -1.90
N LYS A 52 6.40 -3.66 -1.75
CA LYS A 52 6.25 -4.79 -0.83
C LYS A 52 6.21 -4.32 0.61
N PHE A 53 6.97 -3.29 0.96
CA PHE A 53 6.98 -2.63 2.26
C PHE A 53 5.56 -2.21 2.70
N PHE A 54 4.87 -1.40 1.89
CA PHE A 54 3.50 -0.96 2.23
C PHE A 54 2.56 -2.15 2.40
N ARG A 55 2.58 -3.08 1.46
CA ARG A 55 1.68 -4.24 1.45
C ARG A 55 1.94 -5.16 2.64
N PHE A 56 3.20 -5.31 3.05
CA PHE A 56 3.58 -6.05 4.25
C PHE A 56 2.95 -5.47 5.52
N PHE A 57 3.07 -4.15 5.72
CA PHE A 57 2.45 -3.49 6.87
C PHE A 57 0.93 -3.65 6.86
N VAL A 58 0.29 -3.49 5.70
CA VAL A 58 -1.16 -3.70 5.60
C VAL A 58 -1.52 -5.15 5.93
N GLU A 59 -0.79 -6.14 5.43
CA GLU A 59 -1.01 -7.57 5.69
C GLU A 59 -0.91 -7.92 7.19
N ILE A 60 0.08 -7.36 7.90
CA ILE A 60 0.22 -7.57 9.36
C ILE A 60 -1.03 -7.15 10.12
N PHE A 61 -1.61 -5.99 9.76
CA PHE A 61 -2.79 -5.44 10.45
C PHE A 61 -4.12 -5.87 9.83
N LYS A 62 -4.10 -6.63 8.74
CA LYS A 62 -5.29 -7.11 8.05
C LYS A 62 -5.71 -8.45 8.65
N ALA A 63 -6.64 -8.40 9.59
CA ALA A 63 -7.22 -9.61 10.20
C ALA A 63 -8.19 -10.36 9.25
N THR A 64 -8.83 -9.65 8.30
CA THR A 64 -9.81 -10.22 7.37
C THR A 64 -9.68 -9.59 5.99
N ILE A 65 -10.30 -10.17 4.96
CA ILE A 65 -10.35 -9.60 3.60
C ILE A 65 -10.99 -8.21 3.53
N ASN A 66 -11.72 -7.80 4.57
CA ASN A 66 -12.37 -6.50 4.65
C ASN A 66 -11.42 -5.45 5.23
N ILE A 67 -11.00 -4.51 4.38
CA ILE A 67 -10.09 -3.43 4.73
C ILE A 67 -10.88 -2.15 5.04
N SER A 68 -10.54 -1.54 6.15
CA SER A 68 -11.06 -0.24 6.56
C SER A 68 -9.91 0.78 6.70
N SER A 69 -10.26 2.05 6.91
CA SER A 69 -9.28 3.08 7.25
C SER A 69 -8.44 2.72 8.48
N HIS A 70 -8.97 1.90 9.40
CA HIS A 70 -8.26 1.47 10.61
C HIS A 70 -7.02 0.60 10.30
N ASN A 71 -7.09 -0.23 9.25
CA ASN A 71 -5.98 -1.10 8.86
C ASN A 71 -4.76 -0.29 8.38
N PHE A 72 -4.96 0.95 7.93
CA PHE A 72 -3.89 1.85 7.49
C PHE A 72 -3.28 2.69 8.61
N LYS A 73 -3.88 2.68 9.81
CA LYS A 73 -3.45 3.55 10.92
C LYS A 73 -1.99 3.33 11.32
N TYR A 74 -1.49 2.12 11.15
CA TYR A 74 -0.13 1.73 11.52
C TYR A 74 0.81 1.65 10.32
N VAL A 75 0.35 2.01 9.12
CA VAL A 75 1.19 2.03 7.93
C VAL A 75 1.98 3.35 7.90
N PRO A 76 3.31 3.31 7.81
CA PRO A 76 4.11 4.53 7.89
C PRO A 76 3.86 5.49 6.71
N ILE A 77 3.47 6.73 7.01
CA ILE A 77 3.31 7.78 5.99
C ILE A 77 4.68 8.29 5.54
N GLN A 78 4.84 8.48 4.22
CA GLN A 78 6.07 8.98 3.61
C GLN A 78 5.91 10.43 3.13
N ASP A 79 7.04 11.06 2.83
CA ASP A 79 7.04 12.30 2.05
C ASP A 79 6.81 11.95 0.58
N PHE A 80 5.64 12.31 0.05
CA PHE A 80 5.22 11.99 -1.32
C PHE A 80 5.62 13.06 -2.35
N SER A 81 6.49 14.01 -1.97
CA SER A 81 7.14 14.92 -2.93
C SER A 81 8.09 14.20 -3.89
N ARG A 82 8.49 12.96 -3.56
CA ARG A 82 9.33 12.07 -4.38
C ARG A 82 8.77 10.64 -4.40
N PRO A 83 9.09 9.83 -5.43
CA PRO A 83 8.76 8.41 -5.42
C PRO A 83 9.62 7.65 -4.39
N TRP A 84 9.09 6.53 -3.91
CA TRP A 84 9.79 5.60 -3.02
C TRP A 84 9.86 4.22 -3.63
N ASN A 85 10.98 3.53 -3.43
CA ASN A 85 11.09 2.10 -3.70
C ASN A 85 11.37 1.29 -2.42
N ASP A 86 11.19 -0.03 -2.50
CA ASP A 86 11.36 -0.94 -1.35
C ASP A 86 12.73 -0.79 -0.68
N ARG A 87 13.82 -0.71 -1.45
CA ARG A 87 15.18 -0.59 -0.91
C ARG A 87 15.37 0.70 -0.11
N GLU A 88 14.90 1.83 -0.63
CA GLU A 88 14.97 3.12 0.08
C GLU A 88 14.17 3.10 1.38
N LEU A 89 12.99 2.47 1.37
CA LEU A 89 12.14 2.34 2.54
C LEU A 89 12.80 1.47 3.61
N TYR A 90 13.37 0.33 3.20
CA TYR A 90 14.06 -0.55 4.13
C TYR A 90 15.26 0.14 4.79
N GLN A 91 16.03 0.92 4.02
CA GLN A 91 17.13 1.73 4.56
C GLN A 91 16.64 2.85 5.48
N LYS A 92 15.59 3.59 5.09
CA LYS A 92 15.03 4.69 5.89
C LYS A 92 14.62 4.23 7.29
N TYR A 93 14.03 3.04 7.39
CA TYR A 93 13.54 2.49 8.64
C TYR A 93 14.56 1.57 9.34
N ASN A 94 15.80 1.50 8.83
CA ASN A 94 16.89 0.69 9.39
C ASN A 94 16.50 -0.79 9.57
N LEU A 95 15.76 -1.36 8.63
CA LEU A 95 15.45 -2.79 8.66
C LEU A 95 16.75 -3.59 8.49
N THR A 96 16.85 -4.70 9.21
CA THR A 96 17.94 -5.67 9.11
C THR A 96 17.84 -6.50 7.84
N GLN A 97 18.95 -7.08 7.40
CA GLN A 97 18.97 -7.92 6.20
C GLN A 97 17.99 -9.11 6.29
N GLU A 98 17.78 -9.64 7.49
CA GLU A 98 16.82 -10.72 7.77
C GLU A 98 15.38 -10.24 7.53
N GLU A 99 15.03 -9.04 7.99
CA GLU A 99 13.71 -8.45 7.76
C GLU A 99 13.47 -8.13 6.29
N TRP A 100 14.50 -7.67 5.56
CA TRP A 100 14.38 -7.45 4.11
C TRP A 100 14.01 -8.75 3.41
N GLN A 101 14.76 -9.82 3.69
CA GLN A 101 14.51 -11.13 3.09
C GLN A 101 13.14 -11.67 3.50
N TYR A 102 12.72 -11.47 4.74
CA TYR A 102 11.39 -11.88 5.20
C TYR A 102 10.30 -11.20 4.37
N ILE A 103 10.35 -9.88 4.19
CA ILE A 103 9.36 -9.16 3.38
C ILE A 103 9.41 -9.62 1.92
N GLU A 104 10.62 -9.74 1.34
CA GLU A 104 10.79 -10.13 -0.06
C GLU A 104 10.25 -11.53 -0.37
N ASN A 105 10.42 -12.47 0.56
CA ASN A 105 9.99 -13.87 0.42
C ASN A 105 8.50 -14.07 0.69
N ASN A 106 7.91 -13.26 1.59
CA ASN A 106 6.52 -13.43 1.98
C ASN A 106 5.56 -12.56 1.16
N ILE A 107 6.01 -11.43 0.62
CA ILE A 107 5.15 -10.57 -0.20
C ILE A 107 5.46 -10.77 -1.68
N SER A 108 4.46 -11.19 -2.44
CA SER A 108 4.59 -11.39 -3.87
C SER A 108 4.82 -10.09 -4.63
N SER A 109 5.40 -10.16 -5.83
CA SER A 109 5.43 -9.04 -6.77
C SER A 109 4.01 -8.54 -7.08
N TYR A 110 3.91 -7.26 -7.45
CA TYR A 110 2.62 -6.64 -7.71
C TYR A 110 2.02 -7.05 -9.07
N GLU A 111 2.84 -7.40 -10.06
CA GLU A 111 2.43 -7.53 -11.48
C GLU A 111 2.30 -8.96 -12.02
N ASN A 112 1.95 -9.93 -11.16
CA ASN A 112 1.66 -11.30 -11.58
C ASN A 112 0.18 -11.64 -11.42
#